data_AF-A0A7J3AM23-F1
#
_entry.id   AF-A0A7J3AM23-F1
#
_cell.length_a   1.000
_cell.length_b   1.000
_cell.length_c   1.000
_cell.angle_alpha   90.00
_cell.angle_beta   90.00
_cell.angle_gamma   90.00
#
_symmetry.space_group_name_H-M   'P 1'
#
loop_
_entity.id
_entity.type
_entity.pdbx_description
1 polymer ?
#
loop_
_entity_poly.entity_id
_entity_poly.type
_entity_poly.pdbx_seq_one_letter_code
_entity_poly.pdbx_strand_id
1 'polypeptide(L)'
;MPCMRIAHEGLPGRPEMQEQSQVQDIEVIETRVIPLKVGSILREGTRIKDARSSVTLIDAGEKKILVDTGMLGEEGILLDSLYARGLEPEDIDFVVNTHLHLDHCGCNLLFRNSVFYADRNENPPAHFQPTDDGKELVRGVSFLRTPGHTEGSITVLARTDEGIYAVVGDAIPTKENYDSMTPPAINIDERLAMESMKRIISKADFIIPGHGALFRISRGDLRN
;
A
#
# COMPACT_ATOMS: atom_id res chain seq x y z
N MET A 1 71.81 -56.92 2.95
CA MET A 1 71.40 -56.11 4.12
C MET A 1 72.58 -55.23 4.52
N PRO A 2 72.42 -53.95 4.92
CA PRO A 2 71.27 -53.05 4.80
C PRO A 2 71.58 -51.75 4.01
N CYS A 3 70.50 -51.05 3.69
CA CYS A 3 70.36 -49.91 2.80
C CYS A 3 70.40 -48.56 3.57
N MET A 4 70.81 -47.49 2.87
CA MET A 4 70.91 -46.10 3.31
C MET A 4 69.66 -45.55 4.01
N ARG A 5 69.86 -44.60 4.93
CA ARG A 5 68.86 -43.59 5.32
C ARG A 5 69.43 -42.19 5.07
N ILE A 6 68.74 -41.43 4.25
CA ILE A 6 68.90 -39.98 4.09
C ILE A 6 67.63 -39.34 4.66
N ALA A 7 67.78 -38.34 5.52
CA ALA A 7 66.67 -37.63 6.15
C ALA A 7 66.05 -36.63 5.16
N HIS A 8 64.71 -36.62 5.08
CA HIS A 8 63.95 -35.57 4.39
C HIS A 8 63.53 -34.52 5.42
N GLU A 9 63.99 -33.27 5.23
CA GLU A 9 63.47 -32.10 5.92
C GLU A 9 62.10 -31.72 5.33
N GLY A 10 61.12 -31.47 6.21
CA GLY A 10 59.75 -31.13 5.86
C GLY A 10 59.60 -29.68 5.40
N LEU A 11 58.78 -29.47 4.37
CA LEU A 11 58.40 -28.15 3.86
C LEU A 11 57.43 -27.43 4.82
N PRO A 12 57.53 -26.11 4.99
CA PRO A 12 56.58 -25.35 5.82
C PRO A 12 55.21 -25.23 5.15
N GLY A 13 54.16 -25.49 5.92
CA GLY A 13 52.76 -25.39 5.49
C GLY A 13 52.36 -23.95 5.15
N ARG A 14 51.51 -23.80 4.12
CA ARG A 14 50.91 -22.51 3.75
C ARG A 14 49.90 -22.06 4.81
N PRO A 15 49.80 -20.76 5.12
CA PRO A 15 48.78 -20.26 6.03
C PRO A 15 47.39 -20.36 5.37
N GLU A 16 46.44 -20.94 6.10
CA GLU A 16 45.02 -20.98 5.73
C GLU A 16 44.43 -19.57 5.82
N MET A 17 43.93 -19.04 4.69
CA MET A 17 43.10 -17.84 4.68
C MET A 17 41.69 -18.23 5.14
N GLN A 18 41.28 -17.74 6.31
CA GLN A 18 39.89 -17.80 6.74
C GLN A 18 39.08 -16.79 5.94
N GLU A 19 38.32 -17.28 4.96
CA GLU A 19 37.34 -16.51 4.21
C GLU A 19 36.11 -16.30 5.11
N GLN A 20 36.12 -15.19 5.85
CA GLN A 20 34.93 -14.72 6.58
C GLN A 20 33.94 -14.15 5.56
N SER A 21 33.05 -15.00 5.06
CA SER A 21 31.86 -14.54 4.34
C SER A 21 30.92 -13.86 5.35
N GLN A 22 30.96 -12.53 5.38
CA GLN A 22 29.89 -11.75 5.98
C GLN A 22 28.66 -11.87 5.08
N VAL A 23 27.82 -12.87 5.38
CA VAL A 23 26.43 -12.85 4.90
C VAL A 23 25.81 -11.64 5.59
N GLN A 24 25.63 -10.56 4.85
CA GLN A 24 24.80 -9.45 5.30
C GLN A 24 23.42 -10.04 5.55
N ASP A 25 22.96 -10.01 6.80
CA ASP A 25 21.57 -10.31 7.12
C ASP A 25 20.72 -9.44 6.21
N ILE A 26 20.05 -10.07 5.24
CA ILE A 26 19.07 -9.39 4.41
C ILE A 26 17.96 -9.04 5.38
N GLU A 27 17.94 -7.78 5.81
CA GLU A 27 16.87 -7.27 6.65
C GLU A 27 15.55 -7.56 5.95
N VAL A 28 14.81 -8.53 6.51
CA VAL A 28 13.50 -8.92 6.00
C VAL A 28 12.57 -7.79 6.41
N ILE A 29 12.34 -6.86 5.50
CA ILE A 29 11.36 -5.79 5.70
C ILE A 29 9.97 -6.46 5.71
N GLU A 30 9.43 -6.66 6.90
CA GLU A 30 8.06 -7.15 7.09
C GLU A 30 7.10 -5.98 6.91
N THR A 31 6.65 -5.77 5.67
CA THR A 31 5.60 -4.79 5.38
C THR A 31 4.29 -5.24 6.03
N ARG A 32 3.70 -4.40 6.89
CA ARG A 32 2.41 -4.64 7.52
C ARG A 32 1.37 -3.67 7.00
N VAL A 33 0.15 -4.16 6.75
CA VAL A 33 -0.98 -3.34 6.27
C VAL A 33 -2.08 -3.35 7.31
N ILE A 34 -2.41 -2.17 7.82
CA ILE A 34 -3.21 -2.02 9.03
C ILE A 34 -4.35 -1.02 8.74
N PRO A 35 -5.60 -1.48 8.60
CA PRO A 35 -6.75 -0.58 8.57
C PRO A 35 -6.84 0.21 9.89
N LEU A 36 -6.75 1.53 9.80
CA LEU A 36 -6.92 2.44 10.93
C LEU A 36 -8.38 2.85 11.09
N LYS A 37 -9.10 2.95 9.97
CA LYS A 37 -10.53 3.23 9.90
C LYS A 37 -11.15 2.43 8.77
N VAL A 38 -12.24 1.73 9.08
CA VAL A 38 -13.06 1.06 8.08
C VAL A 38 -14.04 2.09 7.51
N GLY A 39 -14.05 2.23 6.19
CA GLY A 39 -14.97 3.13 5.51
C GLY A 39 -16.42 2.63 5.55
N SER A 40 -17.36 3.51 5.22
CA SER A 40 -18.79 3.20 5.21
C SER A 40 -19.53 4.03 4.17
N ILE A 41 -20.57 3.46 3.58
CA ILE A 41 -21.46 4.17 2.67
C ILE A 41 -22.93 3.92 3.05
N LEU A 42 -23.69 5.01 3.20
CA LEU A 42 -25.12 4.96 3.46
C LEU A 42 -25.88 5.38 2.19
N ARG A 43 -26.78 4.52 1.73
CA ARG A 43 -27.57 4.74 0.52
C ARG A 43 -29.08 4.76 0.82
N GLU A 44 -29.79 5.63 0.12
CA GLU A 44 -31.25 5.61 0.00
C GLU A 44 -31.60 5.44 -1.48
N GLY A 45 -31.91 4.19 -1.88
CA GLY A 45 -32.01 3.83 -3.30
C GLY A 45 -30.67 4.02 -4.01
N THR A 46 -30.68 4.78 -5.12
CA THR A 46 -29.45 5.11 -5.87
C THR A 46 -28.66 6.27 -5.27
N ARG A 47 -29.23 7.01 -4.31
CA ARG A 47 -28.64 8.22 -3.75
C ARG A 47 -27.72 7.89 -2.57
N ILE A 48 -26.49 8.42 -2.61
CA ILE A 48 -25.56 8.38 -1.48
C ILE A 48 -25.97 9.48 -0.48
N LYS A 49 -26.18 9.10 0.77
CA LYS A 49 -26.56 10.01 1.88
C LYS A 49 -25.35 10.43 2.70
N ASP A 50 -24.45 9.49 2.93
CA ASP A 50 -23.20 9.68 3.64
C ASP A 50 -22.18 8.67 3.09
N ALA A 51 -20.93 9.10 2.98
CA ALA A 51 -19.80 8.28 2.57
C ALA A 51 -18.59 8.69 3.41
N ARG A 52 -17.85 7.70 3.88
CA ARG A 52 -16.70 7.85 4.76
C ARG A 52 -15.60 6.95 4.24
N SER A 53 -14.43 7.50 3.95
CA SER A 53 -13.34 6.68 3.44
C SER A 53 -12.79 5.73 4.51
N SER A 54 -12.23 4.62 4.04
CA SER A 54 -11.24 3.84 4.77
C SER A 54 -9.95 4.65 4.89
N VAL A 55 -9.21 4.40 5.96
CA VAL A 55 -7.85 4.94 6.17
C VAL A 55 -6.95 3.78 6.54
N THR A 56 -5.80 3.67 5.88
CA THR A 56 -4.90 2.52 6.04
C THR A 56 -3.48 2.98 6.33
N LEU A 57 -2.86 2.39 7.35
CA LEU A 57 -1.44 2.49 7.59
C LEU A 57 -0.73 1.32 6.91
N ILE A 58 0.28 1.62 6.10
CA ILE A 58 1.26 0.67 5.60
C ILE A 58 2.57 0.95 6.34
N ASP A 59 2.97 0.03 7.19
CA ASP A 59 4.26 0.06 7.88
C ASP A 59 5.27 -0.73 7.06
N ALA A 60 6.14 -0.03 6.33
CA ALA A 60 7.17 -0.60 5.48
C ALA A 60 8.55 -0.61 6.18
N GLY A 61 8.57 -0.82 7.50
CA GLY A 61 9.78 -0.80 8.31
C GLY A 61 10.21 0.64 8.62
N GLU A 62 11.24 1.12 7.94
CA GLU A 62 11.77 2.48 8.13
C GLU A 62 10.77 3.58 7.75
N LYS A 63 9.76 3.26 6.93
CA LYS A 63 8.78 4.22 6.42
C LYS A 63 7.35 3.88 6.81
N LYS A 64 6.64 4.85 7.35
CA LYS A 64 5.21 4.80 7.64
C LYS A 64 4.44 5.56 6.58
N ILE A 65 3.55 4.85 5.89
CA ILE A 65 2.74 5.40 4.80
C ILE A 65 1.28 5.36 5.23
N LEU A 66 0.64 6.52 5.24
CA LEU A 66 -0.78 6.63 5.45
C LEU A 66 -1.47 6.78 4.10
N VAL A 67 -2.42 5.89 3.80
CA VAL A 67 -3.24 5.97 2.59
C VAL A 67 -4.64 6.48 2.96
N ASP A 68 -4.97 7.65 2.40
CA ASP A 68 -6.10 8.52 2.73
C ASP A 68 -6.11 9.00 4.19
N THR A 69 -6.94 10.00 4.50
CA THR A 69 -7.01 10.64 5.83
C THR A 69 -8.43 10.81 6.35
N GLY A 70 -9.44 10.28 5.65
CA GLY A 70 -10.84 10.37 6.09
C GLY A 70 -11.46 11.74 5.87
N MET A 71 -12.67 11.93 6.40
CA MET A 71 -13.44 13.17 6.28
C MET A 71 -13.05 14.19 7.34
N LEU A 72 -13.12 15.47 6.98
CA LEU A 72 -13.05 16.58 7.93
C LEU A 72 -14.03 16.35 9.11
N GLY A 73 -13.56 16.51 10.34
CA GLY A 73 -14.31 16.20 11.56
C GLY A 73 -14.10 14.77 12.08
N GLU A 74 -13.38 13.91 11.37
CA GLU A 74 -12.99 12.57 11.82
C GLU A 74 -11.56 12.52 12.40
N GLU A 75 -10.94 13.68 12.66
CA GLU A 75 -9.55 13.78 13.14
C GLU A 75 -9.34 12.94 14.40
N GLY A 76 -10.28 13.02 15.35
CA GLY A 76 -10.21 12.26 16.61
C GLY A 76 -10.19 10.75 16.38
N ILE A 77 -10.98 10.23 15.44
CA ILE A 77 -11.03 8.79 15.13
C ILE A 77 -9.67 8.34 14.57
N LEU A 78 -9.09 9.14 13.68
CA LEU A 78 -7.80 8.82 13.08
C LEU A 78 -6.66 8.90 14.10
N LEU A 79 -6.64 9.94 14.93
CA LEU A 79 -5.67 10.14 16.00
C LEU A 79 -5.74 9.02 17.04
N ASP A 80 -6.93 8.68 17.53
CA ASP A 80 -7.13 7.58 18.49
C ASP A 80 -6.58 6.26 17.93
N SER A 81 -6.80 5.98 16.64
CA SER A 81 -6.26 4.80 15.97
C SER A 81 -4.73 4.81 15.87
N LEU A 82 -4.10 5.96 15.63
CA LEU A 82 -2.64 6.09 15.63
C LEU A 82 -2.07 5.92 17.05
N TYR A 83 -2.65 6.60 18.04
CA TYR A 83 -2.22 6.53 19.44
C TYR A 83 -2.37 5.15 20.05
N ALA A 84 -3.42 4.42 19.71
CA ALA A 84 -3.58 3.02 20.12
C ALA A 84 -2.45 2.10 19.63
N ARG A 85 -1.65 2.55 18.66
CA ARG A 85 -0.48 1.86 18.09
C ARG A 85 0.85 2.51 18.49
N GLY A 86 0.81 3.50 19.38
CA GLY A 86 1.99 4.23 19.83
C GLY A 86 2.61 5.12 18.75
N LEU A 87 1.80 5.60 17.81
CA LEU A 87 2.23 6.51 16.74
C LEU A 87 1.58 7.88 16.92
N GLU A 88 2.35 8.93 16.69
CA GLU A 88 1.90 10.31 16.53
C GLU A 88 1.75 10.66 15.03
N PRO A 89 0.99 11.70 14.65
CA PRO A 89 0.94 12.18 13.26
C PRO A 89 2.32 12.48 12.67
N GLU A 90 3.27 12.93 13.49
CA GLU A 90 4.64 13.24 13.11
C GLU A 90 5.46 12.00 12.73
N ASP A 91 5.04 10.80 13.15
CA ASP A 91 5.69 9.53 12.78
C ASP A 91 5.31 9.06 11.38
N ILE A 92 4.35 9.73 10.71
CA ILE A 92 3.95 9.41 9.34
C ILE A 92 4.89 10.10 8.37
N ASP A 93 5.72 9.32 7.66
CA ASP A 93 6.62 9.84 6.64
C ASP A 93 5.85 10.32 5.39
N PHE A 94 4.90 9.52 4.94
CA PHE A 94 4.23 9.71 3.66
C PHE A 94 2.71 9.65 3.82
N VAL A 95 2.01 10.64 3.25
CA VAL A 95 0.56 10.58 3.06
C VAL A 95 0.28 10.42 1.58
N VAL A 96 -0.42 9.37 1.21
CA VAL A 96 -0.87 9.11 -0.16
C VAL A 96 -2.38 9.29 -0.20
N ASN A 97 -2.87 10.23 -1.00
CA ASN A 97 -4.30 10.29 -1.29
C ASN A 97 -4.59 9.50 -2.56
N THR A 98 -5.53 8.55 -2.47
CA THR A 98 -5.98 7.75 -3.61
C THR A 98 -6.65 8.62 -4.67
N HIS A 99 -7.37 9.65 -4.22
CA HIS A 99 -7.90 10.77 -4.99
C HIS A 99 -8.24 11.90 -4.00
N LEU A 100 -8.70 13.06 -4.47
CA LEU A 100 -8.87 14.26 -3.64
C LEU A 100 -10.32 14.61 -3.29
N HIS A 101 -11.23 13.63 -3.22
CA HIS A 101 -12.53 13.87 -2.60
C HIS A 101 -12.41 14.10 -1.09
N LEU A 102 -13.33 14.90 -0.56
CA LEU A 102 -13.24 15.45 0.79
C LEU A 102 -13.19 14.37 1.88
N ASP A 103 -13.87 13.26 1.67
CA ASP A 103 -13.89 12.16 2.64
C ASP A 103 -12.65 11.27 2.59
N HIS A 104 -11.73 11.49 1.63
CA HIS A 104 -10.44 10.81 1.51
C HIS A 104 -9.26 11.69 1.93
N CYS A 105 -9.39 13.02 1.86
CA CYS A 105 -8.29 13.96 2.11
C CYS A 105 -8.58 14.98 3.23
N GLY A 106 -9.72 14.85 3.90
CA GLY A 106 -10.26 15.85 4.82
C GLY A 106 -9.40 16.11 6.06
N CYS A 107 -8.64 15.12 6.53
CA CYS A 107 -7.75 15.29 7.69
C CYS A 107 -6.27 15.48 7.31
N ASN A 108 -5.95 15.80 6.05
CA ASN A 108 -4.56 16.00 5.60
C ASN A 108 -3.77 17.01 6.46
N LEU A 109 -4.44 18.02 7.03
CA LEU A 109 -3.81 19.06 7.85
C LEU A 109 -3.22 18.57 9.19
N LEU A 110 -3.52 17.33 9.60
CA LEU A 110 -2.90 16.68 10.76
C LEU A 110 -1.43 16.31 10.49
N PHE A 111 -1.09 15.98 9.26
CA PHE A 111 0.17 15.32 8.90
C PHE A 111 1.19 16.31 8.31
N ARG A 112 1.50 17.35 9.07
CA ARG A 112 2.26 18.52 8.57
C ARG A 112 3.71 18.23 8.21
N ASN A 113 4.28 17.16 8.76
CA ASN A 113 5.67 16.76 8.50
C ASN A 113 5.79 15.72 7.37
N SER A 114 4.67 15.20 6.89
CA SER A 114 4.67 14.15 5.87
C SER A 114 4.89 14.73 4.47
N VAL A 115 5.49 13.92 3.60
CA VAL A 115 5.48 14.19 2.15
C VAL A 115 4.19 13.63 1.57
N PHE A 116 3.44 14.49 0.87
CA PHE A 116 2.16 14.13 0.28
C PHE A 116 2.33 13.63 -1.15
N TYR A 117 1.57 12.60 -1.53
CA TYR A 117 1.53 12.04 -2.89
C TYR A 117 0.09 11.98 -3.40
N ALA A 118 -0.08 12.33 -4.66
CA ALA A 118 -1.30 12.11 -5.45
C ALA A 118 -0.94 12.04 -6.94
N ASP A 119 -1.84 11.52 -7.76
CA ASP A 119 -1.67 11.60 -9.22
C ASP A 119 -1.78 13.05 -9.69
N ARG A 120 -1.03 13.41 -10.73
CA ARG A 120 -1.09 14.76 -11.30
C ARG A 120 -2.47 15.10 -11.88
N ASN A 121 -3.22 14.10 -12.33
CA ASN A 121 -4.55 14.29 -12.90
C ASN A 121 -5.62 14.52 -11.82
N GLU A 122 -5.29 14.40 -10.54
CA GLU A 122 -6.12 14.92 -9.44
C GLU A 122 -6.01 16.43 -9.26
N ASN A 123 -5.09 17.09 -9.98
CA ASN A 123 -4.74 18.50 -9.78
C ASN A 123 -4.40 18.82 -8.30
N PRO A 124 -3.45 18.09 -7.68
CA PRO A 124 -3.17 18.25 -6.27
C PRO A 124 -2.53 19.62 -5.95
N PRO A 125 -2.59 20.05 -4.68
CA PRO A 125 -1.87 21.24 -4.23
C PRO A 125 -0.38 21.17 -4.56
N ALA A 126 0.25 22.33 -4.78
CA ALA A 126 1.64 22.41 -5.26
C ALA A 126 2.70 21.72 -4.37
N HIS A 127 2.39 21.46 -3.10
CA HIS A 127 3.30 20.78 -2.17
C HIS A 127 3.25 19.25 -2.28
N PHE A 128 2.30 18.69 -3.04
CA PHE A 128 2.22 17.26 -3.31
C PHE A 128 3.27 16.85 -4.34
N GLN A 129 3.88 15.69 -4.10
CA GLN A 129 4.70 15.00 -5.06
C GLN A 129 3.82 14.24 -6.06
N PRO A 130 4.03 14.42 -7.37
CA PRO A 130 3.29 13.63 -8.35
C PRO A 130 3.74 12.17 -8.31
N THR A 131 2.79 11.28 -8.54
CA THR A 131 3.05 9.87 -8.84
C THR A 131 2.67 9.48 -10.26
N ASP A 132 3.01 8.25 -10.67
CA ASP A 132 2.72 7.67 -11.98
C ASP A 132 2.53 6.15 -11.88
N ASP A 133 2.05 5.51 -12.94
CA ASP A 133 1.74 4.07 -12.97
C ASP A 133 2.99 3.22 -12.76
N GLY A 134 2.93 2.30 -11.79
CA GLY A 134 4.02 1.38 -11.48
C GLY A 134 5.20 2.00 -10.72
N LYS A 135 5.16 3.30 -10.39
CA LYS A 135 6.22 3.93 -9.58
C LYS A 135 6.28 3.28 -8.20
N GLU A 136 7.48 2.86 -7.79
CA GLU A 136 7.73 2.35 -6.44
C GLU A 136 7.93 3.55 -5.49
N LEU A 137 7.18 3.58 -4.37
CA LEU A 137 7.31 4.59 -3.33
C LEU A 137 8.46 4.25 -2.40
N VAL A 138 8.43 3.01 -1.90
CA VAL A 138 9.48 2.35 -1.12
C VAL A 138 9.48 0.88 -1.49
N ARG A 139 10.53 0.13 -1.13
CA ARG A 139 10.65 -1.29 -1.47
C ARG A 139 9.37 -2.05 -1.08
N GLY A 140 8.70 -2.64 -2.07
CA GLY A 140 7.50 -3.44 -1.87
C GLY A 140 6.19 -2.64 -1.77
N VAL A 141 6.22 -1.30 -1.83
CA VAL A 141 5.03 -0.45 -1.90
C VAL A 141 5.08 0.40 -3.16
N SER A 142 4.09 0.24 -4.04
CA SER A 142 4.07 0.88 -5.35
C SER A 142 2.69 1.44 -5.69
N PHE A 143 2.66 2.34 -6.67
CA PHE A 143 1.44 2.94 -7.17
C PHE A 143 0.93 2.20 -8.41
N LEU A 144 -0.38 2.08 -8.51
CA LEU A 144 -1.09 1.65 -9.71
C LEU A 144 -2.09 2.74 -10.05
N ARG A 145 -1.97 3.39 -11.21
CA ARG A 145 -3.00 4.32 -11.68
C ARG A 145 -4.27 3.55 -11.93
N THR A 146 -5.39 4.02 -11.39
CA THR A 146 -6.69 3.36 -11.49
C THR A 146 -7.77 4.38 -11.82
N PRO A 147 -7.64 5.10 -12.95
CA PRO A 147 -8.61 6.13 -13.34
C PRO A 147 -9.98 5.51 -13.58
N GLY A 148 -11.02 6.32 -13.49
CA GLY A 148 -12.39 5.92 -13.73
C GLY A 148 -13.35 6.55 -12.75
N HIS A 149 -13.10 6.42 -11.44
CA HIS A 149 -13.82 7.19 -10.43
C HIS A 149 -13.52 8.69 -10.59
N THR A 150 -12.23 9.02 -10.59
CA THR A 150 -11.68 10.31 -11.06
C THR A 150 -10.61 10.04 -12.13
N GLU A 151 -10.11 11.09 -12.78
CA GLU A 151 -9.03 10.95 -13.77
C GLU A 151 -7.67 10.61 -13.13
N GLY A 152 -7.44 11.05 -11.90
CA GLY A 152 -6.21 10.80 -11.15
C GLY A 152 -6.34 9.77 -10.04
N SER A 153 -7.41 8.97 -10.02
CA SER A 153 -7.56 7.89 -9.04
C SER A 153 -6.36 6.92 -9.11
N ILE A 154 -5.79 6.58 -7.96
CA ILE A 154 -4.69 5.61 -7.80
C ILE A 154 -5.01 4.57 -6.74
N THR A 155 -4.35 3.43 -6.86
CA THR A 155 -4.30 2.34 -5.89
C THR A 155 -2.88 2.21 -5.35
N VAL A 156 -2.74 1.99 -4.04
CA VAL A 156 -1.47 1.64 -3.41
C VAL A 156 -1.39 0.13 -3.27
N LEU A 157 -0.38 -0.48 -3.89
CA LEU A 157 -0.10 -1.91 -3.78
C LEU A 157 1.03 -2.12 -2.77
N ALA A 158 0.77 -2.91 -1.72
CA ALA A 158 1.74 -3.28 -0.71
C ALA A 158 1.97 -4.80 -0.72
N ARG A 159 3.22 -5.21 -0.94
CA ARG A 159 3.63 -6.61 -0.86
C ARG A 159 3.97 -6.97 0.57
N THR A 160 3.28 -7.97 1.09
CA THR A 160 3.49 -8.58 2.41
C THR A 160 3.89 -10.04 2.24
N ASP A 161 4.19 -10.73 3.33
CA ASP A 161 4.38 -12.18 3.38
C ASP A 161 3.07 -12.97 3.12
N GLU A 162 1.92 -12.40 3.49
CA GLU A 162 0.59 -12.99 3.25
C GLU A 162 0.10 -12.86 1.81
N GLY A 163 0.64 -11.89 1.05
CA GLY A 163 0.23 -11.58 -0.31
C GLY A 163 0.27 -10.08 -0.62
N ILE A 164 -0.37 -9.69 -1.72
CA ILE A 164 -0.44 -8.29 -2.15
C ILE A 164 -1.75 -7.66 -1.66
N TYR A 165 -1.63 -6.64 -0.81
CA TYR A 165 -2.75 -5.79 -0.41
C TYR A 165 -2.88 -4.61 -1.37
N ALA A 166 -4.11 -4.27 -1.75
CA ALA A 166 -4.44 -3.09 -2.53
C ALA A 166 -5.33 -2.16 -1.71
N VAL A 167 -4.87 -0.92 -1.45
CA VAL A 167 -5.70 0.17 -0.94
C VAL A 167 -6.18 0.97 -2.13
N VAL A 168 -7.47 0.87 -2.45
CA VAL A 168 -7.97 1.18 -3.81
C VAL A 168 -8.79 2.45 -3.92
N GLY A 169 -9.06 3.11 -2.80
CA GLY A 169 -10.00 4.22 -2.74
C GLY A 169 -11.32 3.85 -3.41
N ASP A 170 -11.86 4.77 -4.21
CA ASP A 170 -13.15 4.59 -4.88
C ASP A 170 -13.06 3.91 -6.24
N ALA A 171 -11.89 3.38 -6.64
CA ALA A 171 -11.82 2.47 -7.78
C ALA A 171 -12.65 1.19 -7.54
N ILE A 172 -12.74 0.75 -6.27
CA ILE A 172 -13.69 -0.25 -5.79
C ILE A 172 -14.26 0.28 -4.46
N PRO A 173 -15.42 0.96 -4.47
CA PRO A 173 -15.94 1.62 -3.27
C PRO A 173 -16.36 0.64 -2.18
N THR A 174 -16.88 -0.53 -2.53
CA THR A 174 -17.42 -1.49 -1.57
C THR A 174 -17.13 -2.93 -1.98
N LYS A 175 -17.32 -3.87 -1.05
CA LYS A 175 -17.25 -5.30 -1.39
C LYS A 175 -18.36 -5.68 -2.36
N GLU A 176 -19.53 -5.07 -2.25
CA GLU A 176 -20.66 -5.28 -3.17
C GLU A 176 -20.28 -4.91 -4.61
N ASN A 177 -19.58 -3.79 -4.81
CA ASN A 177 -19.06 -3.40 -6.13
C ASN A 177 -18.14 -4.47 -6.72
N TYR A 178 -17.27 -5.06 -5.90
CA TYR A 178 -16.39 -6.16 -6.30
C TYR A 178 -17.20 -7.42 -6.62
N ASP A 179 -18.09 -7.85 -5.72
CA ASP A 179 -18.86 -9.09 -5.85
C ASP A 179 -19.76 -9.08 -7.09
N SER A 180 -20.39 -7.94 -7.39
CA SER A 180 -21.26 -7.79 -8.56
C SER A 180 -20.53 -7.31 -9.81
N MET A 181 -19.20 -7.15 -9.76
CA MET A 181 -18.38 -6.55 -10.82
C MET A 181 -19.05 -5.30 -11.41
N THR A 182 -19.48 -4.40 -10.53
CA THR A 182 -20.17 -3.15 -10.89
C THR A 182 -19.26 -1.97 -10.57
N PRO A 183 -19.01 -1.07 -11.55
CA PRO A 183 -18.13 0.07 -11.35
C PRO A 183 -18.70 1.05 -10.30
N PRO A 184 -17.85 1.92 -9.74
CA PRO A 184 -18.31 2.99 -8.85
C PRO A 184 -19.42 3.79 -9.51
N ALA A 185 -20.52 4.04 -8.78
CA ALA A 185 -21.66 4.80 -9.33
C ALA A 185 -21.30 6.26 -9.66
N ILE A 186 -20.33 6.83 -8.94
CA ILE A 186 -19.69 8.09 -9.27
C ILE A 186 -18.44 7.74 -10.06
N ASN A 187 -18.43 8.06 -11.36
CA ASN A 187 -17.30 7.84 -12.24
C ASN A 187 -17.33 8.84 -13.40
N ILE A 188 -16.17 9.08 -14.00
CA ILE A 188 -16.02 9.89 -15.22
C ILE A 188 -16.19 9.06 -16.50
N ASP A 189 -15.91 7.76 -16.44
CA ASP A 189 -16.05 6.80 -17.55
C ASP A 189 -16.21 5.39 -16.96
N GLU A 190 -17.38 4.79 -17.21
CA GLU A 190 -17.77 3.48 -16.68
C GLU A 190 -16.86 2.35 -17.17
N ARG A 191 -16.47 2.40 -18.45
CA ARG A 191 -15.59 1.40 -19.06
C ARG A 191 -14.19 1.51 -18.47
N LEU A 192 -13.68 2.72 -18.32
CA LEU A 192 -12.38 2.97 -17.71
C LEU A 192 -12.35 2.53 -16.24
N ALA A 193 -13.41 2.83 -15.48
CA ALA A 193 -13.54 2.37 -14.09
C ALA A 193 -13.55 0.84 -14.00
N MET A 194 -14.30 0.17 -14.89
CA MET A 194 -14.32 -1.28 -14.98
C MET A 194 -12.95 -1.89 -15.35
N GLU A 195 -12.22 -1.26 -16.27
CA GLU A 195 -10.85 -1.66 -16.64
C GLU A 195 -9.89 -1.54 -15.43
N SER A 196 -10.01 -0.46 -14.66
CA SER A 196 -9.25 -0.26 -13.42
C SER A 196 -9.57 -1.31 -12.36
N MET A 197 -10.85 -1.63 -12.13
CA MET A 197 -11.25 -2.72 -11.22
C MET A 197 -10.59 -4.05 -11.60
N LYS A 198 -10.63 -4.42 -12.89
CA LYS A 198 -10.01 -5.66 -13.39
C LYS A 198 -8.50 -5.67 -13.18
N ARG A 199 -7.82 -4.53 -13.44
CA ARG A 199 -6.37 -4.39 -13.20
C ARG A 199 -6.03 -4.59 -11.73
N ILE A 200 -6.79 -4.01 -10.81
CA ILE A 200 -6.62 -4.21 -9.35
C ILE A 200 -6.75 -5.70 -9.02
N ILE A 201 -7.87 -6.32 -9.43
CA ILE A 201 -8.18 -7.72 -9.11
C ILE A 201 -7.11 -8.67 -9.62
N SER A 202 -6.52 -8.39 -10.79
CA SER A 202 -5.43 -9.20 -11.35
C SER A 202 -4.11 -9.12 -10.59
N LYS A 203 -3.91 -8.08 -9.75
CA LYS A 203 -2.62 -7.76 -9.11
C LYS A 203 -2.61 -7.99 -7.60
N ALA A 204 -3.78 -8.05 -6.98
CA ALA A 204 -3.92 -8.13 -5.52
C ALA A 204 -4.44 -9.49 -5.05
N ASP A 205 -4.20 -9.79 -3.79
CA ASP A 205 -4.80 -10.88 -3.04
C ASP A 205 -5.86 -10.37 -2.06
N PHE A 206 -5.68 -9.13 -1.59
CA PHE A 206 -6.56 -8.47 -0.64
C PHE A 206 -6.90 -7.05 -1.12
N ILE A 207 -8.14 -6.62 -0.88
CA ILE A 207 -8.62 -5.28 -1.22
C ILE A 207 -9.09 -4.57 0.05
N ILE A 208 -8.63 -3.34 0.22
CA ILE A 208 -9.17 -2.37 1.18
C ILE A 208 -9.96 -1.36 0.36
N PRO A 209 -11.30 -1.47 0.32
CA PRO A 209 -12.15 -0.61 -0.50
C PRO A 209 -12.29 0.79 0.10
N GLY A 210 -12.74 1.75 -0.70
CA GLY A 210 -12.96 3.14 -0.28
C GLY A 210 -13.95 3.25 0.88
N HIS A 211 -15.03 2.48 0.89
CA HIS A 211 -16.12 2.57 1.87
C HIS A 211 -16.54 1.20 2.41
N GLY A 212 -15.58 0.43 2.94
CA GLY A 212 -15.90 -0.86 3.55
C GLY A 212 -14.70 -1.56 4.18
N ALA A 213 -14.95 -2.75 4.72
CA ALA A 213 -13.92 -3.57 5.35
C ALA A 213 -12.97 -4.22 4.32
N LEU A 214 -11.73 -4.44 4.74
CA LEU A 214 -10.76 -5.31 4.06
C LEU A 214 -11.38 -6.67 3.73
N PHE A 215 -11.15 -7.18 2.52
CA PHE A 215 -11.54 -8.53 2.13
C PHE A 215 -10.50 -9.21 1.23
N ARG A 216 -10.50 -10.55 1.24
CA ARG A 216 -9.66 -11.36 0.35
C ARG A 216 -10.38 -11.58 -0.98
N ILE A 217 -9.63 -11.51 -2.08
CA ILE A 217 -10.15 -11.81 -3.43
C ILE A 217 -10.43 -13.31 -3.55
N SER A 218 -11.64 -13.64 -3.97
CA SER A 218 -12.05 -15.01 -4.29
C SER A 218 -11.62 -15.35 -5.71
N ARG A 219 -10.46 -16.00 -5.87
CA ARG A 219 -9.95 -16.45 -7.19
C ARG A 219 -10.73 -17.63 -7.80
N GLY A 220 -11.81 -18.07 -7.17
CA GLY A 220 -12.63 -19.22 -7.57
C GLY A 220 -13.42 -19.01 -8.87
N ASP A 221 -13.73 -17.76 -9.22
CA ASP A 221 -14.71 -17.45 -10.29
C ASP A 221 -14.10 -16.77 -11.53
N LEU A 222 -12.78 -16.51 -11.55
CA LEU A 222 -12.08 -15.88 -12.69
C LEU A 222 -11.48 -16.91 -13.68
N ARG A 223 -11.88 -18.19 -13.59
CA ARG A 223 -11.35 -19.31 -14.41
C ARG A 223 -12.36 -19.93 -15.38
N ASN A 224 -13.49 -19.28 -15.66
CA ASN A 224 -14.44 -19.71 -16.70
C ASN A 224 -14.39 -18.77 -17.90
#